data_AF-A0AAJ5BYK3-F1
#
_entry.id   AF-A0AAJ5BYK3-F1
#
_cell.length_a   1.000
_cell.length_b   1.000
_cell.length_c   1.000
_cell.angle_alpha   90.00
_cell.angle_beta   90.00
_cell.angle_gamma   90.00
#
_symmetry.space_group_name_H-M   'P 1'
#
loop_
_entity.id
_entity.type
_entity.pdbx_description
1 polymer ?
#
loop_
_entity_poly.entity_id
_entity_poly.type
_entity_poly.pdbx_seq_one_letter_code
_entity_poly.pdbx_strand_id
1 'polypeptide(L)'
;MKNKLHLSAFTLMELTIAMLISAICLGIAFFILNSFYKFGSVQQKERTENLNVSHFYHHMNKEILNADEAYFLDNVVMLKRNDYISKYIIMDSLIIRKQGDLTTDSLHGVIEDIQPEFVKGMDNELIQAITITLKTKNRLIPFVLSKDYSAEKLIKISN
;
A
#
# COMPACT_ATOMS: atom_id res chain seq x y z
N MET A 1 -50.49 50.26 17.76
CA MET A 1 -49.66 50.34 18.98
C MET A 1 -48.32 49.69 18.69
N LYS A 2 -47.22 50.44 18.67
CA LYS A 2 -45.85 49.90 18.49
C LYS A 2 -45.23 49.74 19.88
N ASN A 3 -45.02 48.49 20.33
CA ASN A 3 -44.26 48.19 21.53
C ASN A 3 -42.80 48.63 21.30
N LYS A 4 -42.39 49.75 21.92
CA LYS A 4 -40.99 50.15 22.01
C LYS A 4 -40.35 49.35 23.14
N LEU A 5 -39.67 48.26 22.79
CA LEU A 5 -38.77 47.56 23.70
C LEU A 5 -37.60 48.49 24.04
N HIS A 6 -37.60 49.07 25.23
CA HIS A 6 -36.43 49.74 25.81
C HIS A 6 -35.47 48.66 26.31
N LEU A 7 -34.55 48.25 25.44
CA LEU A 7 -33.38 47.47 25.85
C LEU A 7 -32.45 48.38 26.63
N SER A 8 -32.09 48.00 27.86
CA SER A 8 -31.10 48.75 28.62
C SER A 8 -29.75 48.61 27.90
N ALA A 9 -29.01 49.72 27.72
CA ALA A 9 -27.72 49.70 27.03
C ALA A 9 -26.72 48.68 27.64
N PHE A 10 -26.92 48.35 28.92
CA PHE A 10 -26.18 47.33 29.65
C PHE A 10 -26.38 45.92 29.06
N THR A 11 -27.63 45.53 28.76
CA THR A 11 -27.95 44.22 28.15
C THR A 11 -27.44 44.08 26.71
N LEU A 12 -27.36 45.18 25.96
CA LEU A 12 -26.80 45.17 24.60
C LEU A 12 -25.28 44.98 24.63
N MET A 13 -24.59 45.61 25.59
CA MET A 13 -23.15 45.46 25.79
C MET A 13 -22.77 44.05 26.25
N GLU A 14 -23.55 43.45 27.15
CA GLU A 14 -23.34 42.06 27.58
C GLU A 14 -23.50 41.08 26.42
N LEU A 15 -24.52 41.29 25.58
CA LEU A 15 -24.76 40.45 24.40
C LEU A 15 -23.61 40.55 23.39
N THR A 16 -23.09 41.76 23.13
CA THR A 16 -21.98 41.92 22.17
C THR A 16 -20.69 41.34 22.69
N ILE A 17 -20.41 41.46 24.00
CA ILE A 17 -19.25 40.81 24.63
C ILE A 17 -19.40 39.28 24.56
N ALA A 18 -20.57 38.74 24.89
CA ALA A 18 -20.83 37.31 24.80
C ALA A 18 -20.69 36.78 23.36
N MET A 19 -21.18 37.52 22.36
CA MET A 19 -21.03 37.19 20.95
C MET A 19 -19.57 37.21 20.50
N LEU A 20 -18.80 38.21 20.93
CA LEU A 20 -17.37 38.32 20.62
C LEU A 20 -16.58 37.15 21.20
N ILE A 21 -16.79 36.83 22.48
CA ILE A 21 -16.17 35.68 23.13
C ILE A 21 -16.56 34.38 22.42
N SER A 22 -17.85 34.21 22.08
CA SER A 22 -18.32 33.03 21.35
C SER A 22 -17.64 32.89 19.99
N ALA A 23 -17.50 33.98 19.24
CA ALA A 23 -16.83 33.97 17.94
C ALA A 23 -15.34 33.60 18.07
N ILE A 24 -14.65 34.11 19.09
CA ILE A 24 -13.25 33.76 19.37
C ILE A 24 -13.13 32.27 19.71
N CYS A 25 -13.99 31.76 20.60
CA CYS A 25 -14.01 30.34 20.96
C CYS A 25 -14.26 29.43 19.75
N LEU A 26 -15.23 29.79 18.90
CA LEU A 26 -15.52 29.05 17.66
C LEU A 26 -14.34 29.09 16.69
N GLY A 27 -13.68 30.24 16.54
CA GLY A 27 -12.48 30.38 15.70
C GLY A 27 -11.35 29.46 16.15
N ILE A 28 -11.07 29.42 17.46
CA ILE A 28 -10.05 28.54 18.03
C ILE A 28 -10.45 27.07 17.86
N ALA A 29 -11.71 26.70 18.15
CA ALA A 29 -12.18 25.33 17.99
C ALA A 29 -12.08 24.84 16.54
N PHE A 30 -12.45 25.69 15.57
CA PHE A 30 -12.36 25.37 14.14
C PHE A 30 -10.91 25.23 13.67
N PHE A 31 -10.02 26.09 14.16
CA PHE A 31 -8.58 26.00 13.87
C PHE A 31 -7.98 24.68 14.40
N ILE A 32 -8.31 24.31 15.64
CA ILE A 32 -7.87 23.05 16.25
C ILE A 32 -8.41 21.86 15.46
N LEU A 33 -9.70 21.84 15.15
CA LEU A 33 -10.33 20.76 14.39
C LEU A 33 -9.69 20.56 13.01
N ASN A 34 -9.50 21.65 12.26
CA ASN A 34 -8.88 21.60 10.93
C ASN A 34 -7.42 21.12 11.01
N SER A 35 -6.69 21.53 12.05
CA SER A 35 -5.34 21.05 12.30
C SER A 35 -5.32 19.53 12.52
N PHE A 36 -6.19 19.00 13.39
CA PHE A 36 -6.30 17.56 13.63
C PHE A 36 -6.70 16.77 12.37
N TYR A 37 -7.64 17.28 11.55
CA TYR A 37 -7.99 16.64 10.28
C TYR A 37 -6.80 16.58 9.31
N LYS A 38 -6.02 17.66 9.19
CA LYS A 38 -4.82 17.68 8.34
C LYS A 38 -3.76 16.71 8.84
N PHE A 39 -3.45 16.72 10.13
CA PHE A 39 -2.47 15.79 10.71
C PHE A 39 -2.92 14.33 10.69
N GLY A 40 -4.21 14.08 10.91
CA GLY A 40 -4.80 12.74 10.86
C GLY A 40 -4.77 12.16 9.45
N SER A 41 -5.18 12.94 8.45
CA SER A 41 -5.24 12.47 7.05
C SER A 41 -3.88 12.11 6.47
N VAL A 42 -2.83 12.89 6.74
CA VAL A 42 -1.47 12.61 6.27
C VAL A 42 -0.95 11.31 6.91
N GLN A 43 -1.05 11.19 8.24
CA GLN A 43 -0.61 9.98 8.94
C GLN A 43 -1.41 8.75 8.55
N GLN A 44 -2.71 8.89 8.32
CA GLN A 44 -3.56 7.78 7.92
C GLN A 44 -3.24 7.33 6.49
N LYS A 45 -2.94 8.26 5.59
CA LYS A 45 -2.49 7.93 4.22
C LYS A 45 -1.17 7.16 4.23
N GLU A 46 -0.17 7.64 4.96
CA GLU A 46 1.12 6.95 5.07
C GLU A 46 0.99 5.56 5.70
N ARG A 47 0.18 5.42 6.77
CA ARG A 47 -0.09 4.13 7.39
C ARG A 47 -0.80 3.18 6.42
N THR A 48 -1.77 3.66 5.66
CA THR A 48 -2.49 2.85 4.66
C THR A 48 -1.58 2.41 3.53
N GLU A 49 -0.75 3.30 3.00
CA GLU A 49 0.26 2.97 1.97
C GLU A 49 1.22 1.89 2.50
N ASN A 50 1.71 2.02 3.73
CA ASN A 50 2.61 1.03 4.35
C ASN A 50 1.93 -0.33 4.61
N LEU A 51 0.68 -0.32 5.05
CA LEU A 51 -0.11 -1.54 5.24
C LEU A 51 -0.33 -2.24 3.89
N ASN A 52 -0.69 -1.51 2.85
CA ASN A 52 -0.90 -2.08 1.51
C ASN A 52 0.37 -2.75 0.97
N VAL A 53 1.52 -2.08 1.08
CA VAL A 53 2.83 -2.65 0.73
C VAL A 53 3.10 -3.95 1.52
N SER A 54 2.86 -3.92 2.82
CA SER A 54 3.10 -5.09 3.69
C SER A 54 2.15 -6.25 3.39
N HIS A 55 0.87 -5.98 3.11
CA HIS A 55 -0.12 -6.98 2.75
C HIS A 55 0.21 -7.61 1.39
N PHE A 56 0.56 -6.78 0.40
CA PHE A 56 0.96 -7.26 -0.92
C PHE A 56 2.21 -8.15 -0.83
N TYR A 57 3.24 -7.70 -0.10
CA TYR A 57 4.44 -8.49 0.14
C TYR A 57 4.13 -9.81 0.84
N HIS A 58 3.31 -9.80 1.90
CA HIS A 58 2.90 -11.01 2.59
C HIS A 58 2.15 -11.98 1.67
N HIS A 59 1.24 -11.49 0.84
CA HIS A 59 0.54 -12.30 -0.15
C HIS A 59 1.50 -12.93 -1.16
N MET A 60 2.40 -12.13 -1.73
CA MET A 60 3.40 -12.62 -2.69
C MET A 60 4.31 -13.69 -2.07
N ASN A 61 4.75 -13.48 -0.82
CA ASN A 61 5.55 -14.47 -0.08
C ASN A 61 4.76 -15.77 0.16
N LYS A 62 3.48 -15.65 0.53
CA LYS A 62 2.63 -16.82 0.70
C LYS A 62 2.42 -17.56 -0.62
N GLU A 63 2.25 -16.85 -1.73
CA GLU A 63 2.05 -17.48 -3.04
C GLU A 63 3.31 -18.20 -3.51
N ILE A 64 4.51 -17.60 -3.39
CA ILE A 64 5.75 -18.27 -3.82
C ILE A 64 6.03 -19.52 -2.97
N LEU A 65 5.81 -19.44 -1.66
CA LEU A 65 5.96 -20.60 -0.76
C LEU A 65 5.00 -21.74 -1.10
N ASN A 66 3.78 -21.43 -1.53
CA ASN A 66 2.78 -22.44 -1.89
C ASN A 66 2.82 -22.86 -3.37
N ALA A 67 3.53 -22.14 -4.23
CA ALA A 67 3.68 -22.49 -5.62
C ALA A 67 4.43 -23.82 -5.78
N ASP A 68 4.13 -24.56 -6.83
CA ASP A 68 4.89 -25.73 -7.21
C ASP A 68 6.18 -25.31 -7.94
N GLU A 69 6.07 -24.28 -8.78
CA GLU A 69 7.15 -23.74 -9.60
C GLU A 69 7.07 -22.21 -9.62
N ALA A 70 8.22 -21.55 -9.60
CA ALA A 70 8.32 -20.11 -9.76
C ALA A 70 9.29 -19.78 -10.90
N TYR A 71 8.85 -18.95 -11.83
CA TYR A 71 9.60 -18.53 -13.01
C TYR A 71 9.70 -17.02 -13.08
N PHE A 72 10.76 -16.52 -13.71
CA PHE A 72 10.91 -15.10 -14.01
C PHE A 72 11.27 -14.90 -15.48
N LEU A 73 10.31 -14.38 -16.25
CA LEU A 73 10.42 -14.12 -17.68
C LEU A 73 9.94 -12.70 -17.98
N ASP A 74 10.71 -11.91 -18.71
CA ASP A 74 10.31 -10.58 -19.22
C ASP A 74 9.65 -9.67 -18.16
N ASN A 75 10.25 -9.55 -16.97
CA ASN A 75 9.72 -8.80 -15.84
C ASN A 75 8.38 -9.33 -15.29
N VAL A 76 8.08 -10.60 -15.53
CA VAL A 76 6.91 -11.29 -14.98
C VAL A 76 7.37 -12.41 -14.07
N VAL A 77 7.01 -12.33 -12.79
CA VAL A 77 7.12 -13.47 -11.87
C VAL A 77 5.89 -14.34 -12.04
N MET A 78 6.06 -15.55 -12.57
CA MET A 78 4.99 -16.53 -12.71
C MET A 78 5.11 -17.59 -11.62
N LEU A 79 4.05 -17.73 -10.85
CA LEU A 79 3.92 -18.72 -9.79
C LEU A 79 2.88 -19.74 -10.23
N LYS A 80 3.33 -20.96 -10.57
CA LYS A 80 2.45 -22.04 -10.96
C LYS A 80 2.11 -22.91 -9.76
N ARG A 81 0.85 -23.28 -9.64
CA ARG A 81 0.35 -24.33 -8.78
C ARG A 81 -0.51 -25.27 -9.61
N ASN A 82 -0.66 -26.53 -9.19
CA ASN A 82 -1.39 -27.58 -9.90
C ASN A 82 -2.61 -27.11 -10.73
N ASP A 83 -3.47 -26.26 -10.15
CA ASP A 83 -4.73 -25.83 -10.80
C ASP A 83 -4.80 -24.33 -11.14
N TYR A 84 -3.78 -23.54 -10.83
CA TYR A 84 -3.81 -22.10 -11.09
C TYR A 84 -2.41 -21.48 -11.27
N ILE A 85 -2.38 -20.39 -12.05
CA ILE A 85 -1.17 -19.59 -12.28
C ILE A 85 -1.41 -18.16 -11.78
N SER A 86 -0.59 -17.73 -10.83
CA SER A 86 -0.52 -16.34 -10.40
C SER A 86 0.62 -15.66 -11.14
N LYS A 87 0.36 -14.50 -11.76
CA LYS A 87 1.34 -13.72 -12.51
C LYS A 87 1.51 -12.35 -11.85
N TYR A 88 2.74 -11.97 -11.60
CA TYR A 88 3.11 -10.64 -11.12
C TYR A 88 3.84 -9.91 -12.23
N ILE A 89 3.14 -8.99 -12.88
CA ILE A 89 3.70 -8.19 -13.98
C ILE A 89 4.36 -6.96 -13.35
N ILE A 90 5.67 -6.88 -13.48
CA ILE A 90 6.47 -5.78 -12.92
C ILE A 90 6.65 -4.72 -14.01
N MET A 91 6.19 -3.52 -13.72
CA MET A 91 6.36 -2.32 -14.55
C MET A 91 7.14 -1.28 -13.75
N ASP A 92 7.70 -0.27 -14.42
CA ASP A 92 8.57 0.74 -13.81
C ASP A 92 7.98 1.44 -12.56
N SER A 93 6.64 1.54 -12.48
CA SER A 93 5.93 2.25 -11.41
C SER A 93 4.81 1.45 -10.73
N LEU A 94 4.63 0.18 -11.11
CA LEU A 94 3.50 -0.63 -10.68
C LEU A 94 3.82 -2.13 -10.78
N ILE A 95 3.36 -2.89 -9.79
CA ILE A 95 3.31 -4.35 -9.86
C ILE A 95 1.85 -4.78 -9.92
N ILE A 96 1.48 -5.57 -10.92
CA ILE A 96 0.11 -6.06 -11.11
C ILE A 96 0.06 -7.55 -10.82
N ARG A 97 -0.80 -7.97 -9.88
CA ARG A 97 -1.11 -9.37 -9.62
C ARG A 97 -2.33 -9.82 -10.43
N LYS A 98 -2.13 -10.81 -11.29
CA LYS A 98 -3.19 -11.52 -12.02
C LYS A 98 -3.29 -12.96 -11.55
N GLN A 99 -4.50 -13.48 -11.48
CA GLN A 99 -4.76 -14.89 -11.24
C GLN A 99 -5.60 -15.40 -12.41
N GLY A 100 -4.99 -16.21 -13.29
CA GLY A 100 -5.54 -16.44 -14.63
C GLY A 100 -5.65 -15.13 -15.43
N ASP A 101 -6.83 -14.86 -16.00
CA ASP A 101 -7.10 -13.65 -16.78
C ASP A 101 -7.65 -12.47 -15.95
N LEU A 102 -7.90 -12.68 -14.65
CA LEU A 102 -8.45 -11.67 -13.76
C LEU A 102 -7.35 -10.87 -13.07
N THR A 103 -7.38 -9.54 -13.20
CA THR A 103 -6.58 -8.64 -12.38
C THR A 103 -7.17 -8.61 -10.97
N THR A 104 -6.35 -8.91 -9.97
CA THR A 104 -6.82 -9.09 -8.59
C THR A 104 -6.29 -8.03 -7.63
N ASP A 105 -5.05 -7.58 -7.83
CA ASP A 105 -4.40 -6.63 -6.93
C ASP A 105 -3.32 -5.84 -7.69
N SER A 106 -2.99 -4.65 -7.22
CA SER A 106 -1.94 -3.82 -7.79
C SER A 106 -1.22 -2.99 -6.72
N LEU A 107 0.11 -2.97 -6.82
CA LEU A 107 0.97 -2.22 -5.92
C LEU A 107 1.71 -1.12 -6.67
N HIS A 108 1.46 0.13 -6.29
CA HIS A 108 2.11 1.28 -6.88
C HIS A 108 3.44 1.58 -6.18
N GLY A 109 4.49 1.84 -6.97
CA GLY A 109 5.79 2.26 -6.48
C GLY A 109 6.86 2.08 -7.56
N VAL A 110 7.93 2.86 -7.46
CA VAL A 110 8.99 2.84 -8.49
C VAL A 110 9.87 1.62 -8.26
N ILE A 111 10.08 0.80 -9.28
CA ILE A 111 10.98 -0.34 -9.20
C ILE A 111 12.38 0.16 -9.52
N GLU A 112 13.28 0.15 -8.52
CA GLU A 112 14.67 0.58 -8.74
C GLU A 112 15.56 -0.55 -9.24
N ASP A 113 15.33 -1.78 -8.77
CA ASP A 113 16.18 -2.91 -9.10
C ASP A 113 15.43 -4.24 -8.99
N ILE A 114 15.82 -5.19 -9.83
CA ILE A 114 15.29 -6.56 -9.85
C ILE A 114 16.47 -7.51 -10.00
N GLN A 115 16.69 -8.35 -8.99
CA GLN A 115 17.78 -9.31 -8.95
C GLN A 115 17.20 -10.72 -8.83
N PRO A 116 16.96 -11.43 -9.95
CA PRO A 116 16.58 -12.83 -9.94
C PRO A 116 17.82 -13.71 -9.70
N GLU A 117 17.66 -14.70 -8.83
CA GLU A 117 18.60 -15.79 -8.61
C GLU A 117 17.95 -17.09 -9.12
N PHE A 118 18.51 -17.64 -10.20
CA PHE A 118 17.99 -18.85 -10.83
C PHE A 118 18.57 -20.12 -10.21
N VAL A 119 17.81 -21.21 -10.26
CA VAL A 119 18.29 -22.52 -9.82
C VAL A 119 19.44 -22.97 -10.73
N LYS A 120 20.60 -23.26 -10.13
CA LYS A 120 21.80 -23.69 -10.87
C LYS A 120 21.56 -25.00 -11.60
N GLY A 121 21.96 -25.05 -12.87
CA GLY A 121 21.87 -26.27 -13.70
C GLY A 121 20.49 -26.50 -14.33
N MET A 122 19.62 -25.49 -14.33
CA MET A 122 18.37 -25.50 -15.10
C MET A 122 18.31 -24.30 -16.05
N ASP A 123 17.93 -24.56 -17.30
CA ASP A 123 17.79 -23.54 -18.36
C ASP A 123 16.40 -22.88 -18.38
N ASN A 124 15.48 -23.31 -17.51
CA ASN A 124 14.06 -22.96 -17.58
C ASN A 124 13.68 -21.65 -16.87
N GLU A 125 14.61 -20.73 -16.62
CA GLU A 125 14.32 -19.46 -15.89
C GLU A 125 13.63 -19.69 -14.53
N LEU A 126 13.85 -20.86 -13.93
CA LEU A 126 13.29 -21.27 -12.66
C LEU A 126 14.00 -20.48 -11.55
N ILE A 127 13.25 -19.67 -10.81
CA ILE A 127 13.84 -18.83 -9.76
C ILE A 127 13.95 -19.61 -8.46
N GLN A 128 15.13 -19.52 -7.84
CA GLN A 128 15.39 -19.90 -6.46
C GLN A 128 15.07 -18.74 -5.52
N ALA A 129 15.50 -17.53 -5.88
CA ALA A 129 15.16 -16.33 -5.16
C ALA A 129 14.98 -15.15 -6.13
N ILE A 130 14.26 -14.13 -5.69
CA ILE A 130 14.20 -12.87 -6.41
C ILE A 130 14.12 -11.73 -5.40
N THR A 131 14.95 -10.72 -5.60
CA THR A 131 14.89 -9.48 -4.84
C THR A 131 14.35 -8.37 -5.72
N ILE A 132 13.25 -7.75 -5.32
CA ILE A 132 12.65 -6.60 -6.02
C ILE A 132 12.76 -5.39 -5.10
N THR A 133 13.49 -4.36 -5.50
CA THR A 133 13.66 -3.15 -4.71
C THR A 133 12.60 -2.12 -5.09
N LEU A 134 11.61 -1.95 -4.22
CA LEU A 134 10.54 -0.98 -4.38
C LEU A 134 10.91 0.34 -3.70
N LYS A 135 10.94 1.42 -4.46
CA LYS A 135 11.06 2.78 -3.94
C LYS A 135 9.68 3.38 -3.73
N THR A 136 9.43 3.69 -2.47
CA THR A 136 8.32 4.54 -2.04
C THR A 136 8.87 5.89 -1.56
N LYS A 137 8.01 6.90 -1.41
CA LYS A 137 8.39 8.33 -1.24
C LYS A 137 9.61 8.62 -0.36
N ASN A 138 9.84 7.86 0.70
CA ASN A 138 10.95 8.09 1.63
C ASN A 138 11.79 6.85 1.98
N ARG A 139 11.61 5.73 1.27
CA ARG A 139 12.32 4.48 1.60
C ARG A 139 12.40 3.51 0.43
N LEU A 140 13.50 2.78 0.41
CA LEU A 140 13.69 1.58 -0.40
C LEU A 140 13.24 0.37 0.41
N ILE A 141 12.40 -0.46 -0.18
CA ILE A 141 11.82 -1.63 0.46
C ILE A 141 12.21 -2.84 -0.40
N PRO A 142 13.17 -3.67 0.05
CA PRO A 142 13.51 -4.89 -0.66
C PRO A 142 12.44 -5.96 -0.41
N PHE A 143 11.84 -6.47 -1.47
CA PHE A 143 11.01 -7.66 -1.44
C PHE A 143 11.89 -8.85 -1.76
N VAL A 144 12.25 -9.62 -0.74
CA VAL A 144 13.06 -10.82 -0.89
C VAL A 144 12.14 -12.03 -0.87
N LEU A 145 12.06 -12.72 -1.98
CA LEU A 145 11.22 -13.89 -2.16
C LEU A 145 12.12 -15.07 -2.46
N SER A 146 11.94 -16.18 -1.76
CA SER A 146 12.70 -17.39 -2.00
C SER A 146 11.79 -18.60 -2.13
N LYS A 147 12.25 -19.56 -2.93
CA LYS A 147 11.60 -20.83 -3.15
C LYS A 147 12.59 -21.95 -2.92
N ASP A 148 12.32 -22.73 -1.87
CA ASP A 148 13.03 -23.97 -1.61
C ASP A 148 12.33 -25.11 -2.34
N TYR A 149 13.03 -25.71 -3.29
CA TYR A 149 12.56 -26.89 -4.02
C TYR A 149 13.17 -28.15 -3.41
N SER A 150 12.37 -29.20 -3.26
CA SER A 150 12.90 -30.52 -2.92
C SER A 150 13.63 -31.13 -4.12
N ALA A 151 14.61 -31.98 -3.88
CA ALA A 151 15.34 -32.69 -4.95
C ALA A 151 14.38 -33.49 -5.86
N GLU A 152 13.37 -34.14 -5.29
CA GLU A 152 12.33 -34.85 -6.05
C GLU A 152 11.58 -33.91 -7.01
N LYS A 153 11.24 -32.70 -6.56
CA LYS A 153 10.57 -31.69 -7.38
C LYS A 153 11.46 -31.24 -8.52
N LEU A 154 12.73 -30.95 -8.23
CA LEU A 154 13.70 -30.52 -9.24
C LEU A 154 13.88 -31.57 -10.34
N ILE A 155 13.97 -32.85 -9.96
CA ILE A 155 14.06 -33.98 -10.92
C ILE A 155 12.80 -34.08 -11.79
N LYS A 156 11.62 -33.86 -11.21
CA LYS A 156 10.34 -33.86 -11.95
C LYS A 156 10.24 -32.70 -12.94
N ILE A 157 10.84 -31.55 -12.63
CA ILE A 157 10.81 -30.35 -13.48
C ILE A 157 11.87 -30.44 -14.61
N SER A 158 12.98 -31.15 -14.38
CA SER A 158 14.06 -31.30 -15.35
C SER A 158 13.83 -32.38 -16.41
N ASN A 159 12.91 -33.31 -16.17
CA ASN A 159 12.53 -34.40 -17.08
C ASN A 159 11.33 -34.03 -17.94
#